data_AF-A0A2G9MNQ5-F1
#
_entry.id   AF-A0A2G9MNQ5-F1
#
_cell.length_a   1.000
_cell.length_b   1.000
_cell.length_c   1.000
_cell.angle_alpha   90.00
_cell.angle_beta   90.00
_cell.angle_gamma   90.00
#
_symmetry.space_group_name_H-M   'P 1'
#
loop_
_entity.id
_entity.type
_entity.pdbx_description
1 polymer ?
#
loop_
_entity_poly.entity_id
_entity_poly.type
_entity_poly.pdbx_seq_one_letter_code
_entity_poly.pdbx_strand_id
1 'polypeptide(L)'
;MTLYMIGLGLGDKEDITLKGLGAIEQCELVFLENYTSVLNNTLEELEEFYEKKIILASRELVEKEAEKILEPAKEKNVAFLV
;
A
#
# COMPACT_ATOMS: atom_id res chain seq x y z
N MET A 1 6.07 -10.60 10.69
CA MET A 1 4.63 -10.26 10.73
C MET A 1 4.49 -8.84 11.23
N THR A 2 4.09 -7.93 10.36
CA THR A 2 3.98 -6.49 10.66
C THR A 2 3.04 -5.86 9.63
N LEU A 3 2.12 -5.02 10.09
CA LEU A 3 1.38 -4.10 9.23
C LEU A 3 2.15 -2.78 9.16
N TYR A 4 2.59 -2.41 7.96
CA TYR A 4 3.20 -1.12 7.67
C TYR A 4 2.14 -0.18 7.11
N MET A 5 1.96 0.99 7.73
CA MET A 5 1.23 2.10 7.12
C MET A 5 2.24 3.05 6.50
N ILE A 6 2.15 3.24 5.18
CA ILE A 6 3.19 3.91 4.39
C ILE A 6 2.55 5.03 3.57
N GLY A 7 2.96 6.27 3.85
CA GLY A 7 2.55 7.42 3.05
C GLY A 7 3.31 7.49 1.72
N LEU A 8 2.58 7.71 0.62
CA LEU A 8 3.14 7.83 -0.73
C LEU A 8 3.62 9.25 -1.09
N GLY A 9 3.26 10.25 -0.30
CA GLY A 9 3.65 11.64 -0.54
C GLY A 9 2.62 12.42 -1.36
N LEU A 10 3.05 13.42 -2.14
CA LEU A 10 2.14 14.43 -2.71
C LEU A 10 2.08 14.44 -4.24
N GLY A 11 3.22 14.18 -4.89
CA GLY A 11 3.44 14.33 -6.31
C GLY A 11 3.22 13.02 -7.06
N ASP A 12 4.25 12.18 -7.06
CA ASP A 12 4.27 10.92 -7.80
C ASP A 12 4.89 9.78 -6.96
N LYS A 13 5.05 8.60 -7.59
CA LYS A 13 5.61 7.38 -7.02
C LYS A 13 6.99 7.52 -6.37
N GLU A 14 7.76 8.57 -6.67
CA GLU A 14 9.08 8.83 -6.07
C GLU A 14 9.01 9.65 -4.78
N ASP A 15 7.87 10.26 -4.43
CA ASP A 15 7.72 11.05 -3.20
C ASP A 15 7.69 10.19 -1.93
N ILE A 16 7.56 8.86 -2.07
CA ILE A 16 7.71 7.93 -0.98
C ILE A 16 9.10 8.05 -0.35
N THR A 17 9.18 7.92 0.98
CA THR A 17 10.49 7.89 1.64
C THR A 17 11.26 6.61 1.30
N LEU A 18 12.60 6.66 1.30
CA LEU A 18 13.44 5.47 1.13
C LEU A 18 13.13 4.34 2.12
N LYS A 19 12.72 4.68 3.35
CA LYS A 19 12.28 3.68 4.35
C LYS A 19 10.93 3.05 4.01
N GLY A 20 10.02 3.84 3.43
CA GLY A 20 8.74 3.34 2.94
C GLY A 20 8.93 2.36 1.78
N LEU A 21 9.76 2.73 0.81
CA LEU A 21 10.12 1.87 -0.32
C LEU A 21 10.73 0.54 0.17
N GLY A 22 11.74 0.61 1.05
CA GLY A 22 12.35 -0.59 1.63
C GLY A 22 11.39 -1.45 2.47
N ALA A 23 10.35 -0.86 3.07
CA ALA A 23 9.31 -1.63 3.76
C ALA A 23 8.40 -2.38 2.76
N ILE A 24 8.04 -1.76 1.62
CA ILE A 24 7.24 -2.39 0.56
C ILE A 24 7.96 -3.63 -0.01
N GLU A 25 9.27 -3.53 -0.24
CA GLU A 25 10.09 -4.65 -0.75
C GLU A 25 9.98 -5.90 0.14
N GLN A 26 9.92 -5.71 1.46
CA GLN A 26 9.82 -6.78 2.46
C GLN A 26 8.39 -7.32 2.68
N CYS A 27 7.38 -6.69 2.06
CA CYS A 27 5.98 -7.08 2.22
C CYS A 27 5.57 -8.15 1.18
N GLU A 28 4.75 -9.09 1.64
CA GLU A 28 4.14 -10.13 0.80
C GLU A 28 2.84 -9.65 0.16
N LEU A 29 2.12 -8.74 0.83
CA LEU A 29 0.90 -8.13 0.35
C LEU A 29 1.02 -6.62 0.44
N VAL A 30 0.56 -5.93 -0.60
CA VAL A 30 0.54 -4.48 -0.69
C VAL A 30 -0.87 -4.06 -1.04
N PHE A 31 -1.50 -3.30 -0.15
CA PHE A 31 -2.81 -2.70 -0.34
C PHE A 31 -2.65 -1.21 -0.57
N LEU A 32 -3.44 -0.64 -1.46
CA LEU A 32 -3.47 0.79 -1.73
C LEU A 32 -4.90 1.31 -1.60
N GLU A 33 -5.10 2.33 -0.78
CA GLU A 33 -6.29 3.16 -0.88
C GLU A 33 -5.97 4.43 -1.68
N ASN A 34 -6.90 4.85 -2.52
CA ASN A 34 -6.80 6.09 -3.31
C ASN A 34 -8.09 6.91 -3.26
N TYR A 35 -8.91 6.70 -2.22
CA TYR A 35 -10.18 7.41 -2.07
C TYR A 35 -10.07 8.63 -1.15
N THR A 36 -8.99 8.71 -0.35
CA THR A 36 -8.70 9.87 0.48
C THR A 36 -7.96 10.96 -0.29
N SER A 37 -7.16 10.59 -1.30
CA SER A 37 -6.40 11.48 -2.16
C SER A 37 -6.24 10.92 -3.58
N VAL A 38 -6.12 11.82 -4.56
CA VAL A 38 -5.84 11.46 -5.96
C VAL A 38 -4.32 11.42 -6.13
N LEU A 39 -3.81 10.28 -6.59
CA LEU A 39 -2.40 10.10 -6.96
C LEU A 39 -2.19 10.44 -8.44
N ASN A 40 -1.09 11.10 -8.78
CA ASN A 40 -0.73 11.36 -10.18
C ASN A 40 -0.04 10.15 -10.84
N ASN A 41 -0.46 8.94 -10.49
CA ASN A 41 0.05 7.71 -11.07
C ASN A 41 -1.08 6.74 -11.35
N THR A 42 -0.91 5.92 -12.39
CA THR A 42 -1.78 4.76 -12.58
C THR A 42 -1.35 3.63 -11.64
N LEU A 43 -2.25 2.65 -11.45
CA LEU A 43 -1.93 1.47 -10.65
C LEU A 43 -0.73 0.72 -11.25
N GLU A 44 -0.67 0.61 -12.57
CA GLU A 44 0.40 -0.08 -13.30
C GLU A 44 1.75 0.60 -13.09
N GLU A 45 1.81 1.93 -13.10
CA GLU A 45 3.06 2.67 -12.84
C GLU A 45 3.57 2.44 -11.41
N LEU A 46 2.66 2.34 -10.44
CA LEU A 46 3.02 2.04 -9.05
C LEU A 46 3.49 0.58 -8.90
N GLU A 47 2.80 -0.37 -9.54
CA GLU A 47 3.21 -1.79 -9.54
C GLU A 47 4.59 -1.99 -10.18
N GLU A 48 4.86 -1.29 -11.29
CA GLU A 48 6.15 -1.32 -11.98
C GLU A 48 7.26 -0.72 -11.12
N PHE A 49 7.02 0.43 -10.51
CA PHE A 49 8.04 1.13 -9.72
C PHE A 49 8.34 0.46 -8.37
N TYR A 50 7.32 -0.06 -7.68
CA TYR A 50 7.51 -0.76 -6.40
C TYR A 50 7.84 -2.25 -6.56
N GLU A 51 7.83 -2.78 -7.79
CA GLU A 51 8.07 -4.19 -8.11
C GLU A 51 7.15 -5.16 -7.32
N LYS A 52 5.92 -4.74 -7.05
CA LYS A 52 4.92 -5.48 -6.26
C LYS A 52 3.56 -5.39 -6.91
N LYS A 53 2.77 -6.46 -6.77
CA LYS A 53 1.34 -6.41 -7.04
C LYS A 53 0.63 -5.59 -5.96
N ILE A 54 -0.23 -4.67 -6.39
CA ILE A 54 -0.94 -3.75 -5.53
C ILE A 54 -2.44 -4.06 -5.58
N ILE A 55 -3.00 -4.34 -4.41
CA ILE A 55 -4.42 -4.64 -4.24
C ILE A 55 -5.13 -3.33 -3.91
N LEU A 56 -5.98 -2.84 -4.82
CA LEU A 56 -6.81 -1.66 -4.53
C LEU A 56 -7.80 -1.97 -3.40
N ALA A 57 -7.70 -1.20 -2.33
CA ALA A 57 -8.55 -1.24 -1.16
C ALA A 57 -9.62 -0.14 -1.27
N SER A 58 -10.87 -0.54 -1.47
CA SER A 58 -11.99 0.40 -1.49
C SER A 58 -12.27 0.97 -0.10
N ARG A 59 -13.01 2.08 -0.03
CA ARG A 59 -13.48 2.63 1.25
C ARG A 59 -14.21 1.60 2.11
N GLU A 60 -15.07 0.79 1.49
CA GLU A 60 -15.80 -0.26 2.21
C GLU A 60 -14.84 -1.30 2.80
N LEU A 61 -13.83 -1.72 2.04
CA LEU A 61 -12.83 -2.66 2.52
C LEU A 61 -12.05 -2.08 3.71
N VAL A 62 -11.61 -0.82 3.61
CA VAL A 62 -10.81 -0.19 4.66
C VAL A 62 -11.63 0.12 5.91
N GLU A 63 -12.86 0.62 5.76
CA GLU A 63 -13.66 1.11 6.89
C GLU A 63 -14.55 0.04 7.54
N LYS A 64 -14.94 -1.01 6.79
CA LYS A 64 -15.89 -2.03 7.27
C LYS A 64 -15.39 -3.47 7.19
N GLU A 65 -14.42 -3.76 6.33
CA GLU A 65 -13.90 -5.13 6.11
C GLU A 65 -12.38 -5.20 6.35
N ALA A 66 -11.89 -4.40 7.30
CA ALA A 66 -10.46 -4.23 7.58
C ALA A 66 -9.77 -5.55 7.96
N GLU A 67 -10.51 -6.56 8.41
CA GLU A 67 -10.01 -7.91 8.66
C GLU A 67 -9.32 -8.52 7.44
N LYS A 68 -9.72 -8.13 6.21
CA LYS A 68 -9.05 -8.57 4.97
C LYS A 68 -7.60 -8.09 4.86
N ILE A 69 -7.24 -7.00 5.55
CA ILE A 69 -5.87 -6.48 5.66
C ILE A 69 -5.21 -7.00 6.95
N LEU A 70 -5.95 -7.00 8.05
CA LEU A 70 -5.43 -7.31 9.39
C LEU A 70 -5.13 -8.80 9.60
N GLU A 71 -5.97 -9.71 9.09
CA GLU A 71 -5.75 -11.15 9.26
C GLU A 71 -4.44 -11.62 8.58
N PRO A 72 -4.15 -11.27 7.31
CA PRO A 72 -2.86 -11.62 6.71
C PRO A 72 -1.66 -11.02 7.44
N ALA A 73 -1.79 -9.82 8.01
CA ALA A 73 -0.71 -9.15 8.74
C ALA A 73 -0.32 -9.86 10.05
N LYS A 74 -1.15 -10.78 10.55
CA LYS A 74 -0.81 -11.66 11.67
C LYS A 74 0.21 -12.74 11.31
N GLU A 75 0.42 -13.02 10.03
CA GLU A 75 1.35 -14.07 9.59
C GLU A 75 2.45 -13.51 8.69
N LYS A 76 2.14 -12.43 7.96
CA LYS A 76 2.96 -11.88 6.88
C LYS A 76 3.33 -10.43 7.15
N ASN A 77 4.28 -9.92 6.38
CA ASN A 77 4.50 -8.48 6.29
C ASN A 77 3.53 -7.91 5.26
N VAL A 78 2.72 -6.93 5.66
CA VAL A 78 1.68 -6.32 4.84
C VAL A 78 1.90 -4.82 4.80
N ALA A 79 1.92 -4.24 3.60
CA ALA A 79 1.94 -2.79 3.41
C ALA A 79 0.53 -2.28 3.12
N PHE A 80 0.15 -1.19 3.78
CA PHE A 80 -1.02 -0.40 3.49
C PHE A 80 -0.58 1.00 3.09
N LEU A 81 -0.71 1.31 1.80
CA LEU A 81 -0.27 2.54 1.16
C LEU A 81 -1.40 3.58 1.22
N VAL A 82 -1.04 4.80 1.63
CA VAL A 82 -1.93 5.96 1.80
C VAL A 82 -1.34 7.23 1.19
#